data_AF-A0AAN8AZE5-F1
#
_entry.id   AF-A0AAN8AZE5-F1
#
_cell.length_a   1.000
_cell.length_b   1.000
_cell.length_c   1.000
_cell.angle_alpha   90.00
_cell.angle_beta   90.00
_cell.angle_gamma   90.00
#
_symmetry.space_group_name_H-M   'P 1'
#
loop_
_entity.id
_entity.type
_entity.pdbx_description
1 polymer ?
#
loop_
_entity_poly.entity_id
_entity_poly.type
_entity_poly.pdbx_seq_one_letter_code
_entity_poly.pdbx_strand_id
1 'polypeptide(L)'
;MEEVDEANWEEGGSEMEEVDEANWEEGRSEMEEVDEANWEEGGSEMEEVDEANLEEGGSEMEEVDEANWEEGGSEMEEVDEANWEEGGSEMEEVDEAN
;
A
#
# COMPACT_ATOMS: atom_id res chain seq x y z
N MET A 1 -12.86 -7.12 -14.15
CA MET A 1 -12.90 -7.78 -12.84
C MET A 1 -12.50 -9.24 -12.95
N GLU A 2 -11.20 -9.45 -13.13
CA GLU A 2 -10.51 -10.66 -12.66
C GLU A 2 -10.18 -10.37 -11.20
N GLU A 3 -11.02 -10.85 -10.31
CA GLU A 3 -10.85 -10.78 -8.85
C GLU A 3 -9.83 -11.85 -8.45
N VAL A 4 -8.80 -11.44 -7.70
CA VAL A 4 -7.75 -12.33 -7.20
C VAL A 4 -7.91 -12.49 -5.69
N ASP A 5 -8.30 -13.69 -5.25
CA ASP A 5 -8.49 -13.95 -3.81
C ASP A 5 -7.18 -13.83 -3.01
N GLU A 6 -6.04 -14.26 -3.57
CA GLU A 6 -4.74 -14.19 -2.89
C GLU A 6 -3.61 -14.26 -3.91
N ALA A 7 -2.62 -13.38 -3.78
CA ALA A 7 -1.41 -13.47 -4.58
C ALA A 7 -0.14 -13.06 -3.84
N ASN A 8 0.92 -13.82 -4.09
CA ASN A 8 2.21 -13.66 -3.45
C ASN A 8 3.30 -13.55 -4.52
N TRP A 9 4.14 -12.53 -4.44
CA TRP A 9 5.25 -12.30 -5.36
C TRP A 9 6.58 -12.17 -4.61
N GLU A 10 7.54 -13.01 -4.99
CA GLU A 10 8.90 -12.93 -4.44
C GLU A 10 9.69 -11.76 -5.06
N GLU A 11 9.58 -11.54 -6.37
CA GLU A 11 10.27 -10.44 -7.06
C GLU A 11 9.47 -9.97 -8.29
N GLY A 12 9.37 -8.66 -8.51
CA GLY A 12 8.96 -8.10 -9.80
C GLY A 12 7.84 -7.07 -9.72
N GLY A 13 6.92 -7.10 -10.67
CA GLY A 13 5.76 -6.21 -10.64
C GLY A 13 4.53 -6.74 -11.32
N SER A 14 3.39 -6.25 -10.85
CA SER A 14 2.06 -6.76 -11.15
C SER A 14 1.08 -5.60 -11.36
N GLU A 15 0.19 -5.77 -12.34
CA GLU A 15 -0.94 -4.87 -12.60
C GLU A 15 -2.23 -5.68 -12.41
N MET A 16 -3.11 -5.27 -11.49
CA MET A 16 -4.39 -5.95 -11.20
C MET A 16 -5.53 -4.96 -10.95
N GLU A 17 -6.77 -5.44 -11.07
CA GLU A 17 -7.99 -4.61 -10.92
C GLU A 17 -8.52 -4.73 -9.49
N GLU A 18 -8.82 -5.94 -9.01
CA GLU A 18 -9.37 -6.19 -7.66
C GLU A 18 -8.61 -7.35 -7.01
N VAL A 19 -8.09 -7.16 -5.79
CA VAL A 19 -7.33 -8.17 -5.05
C VAL A 19 -7.72 -8.17 -3.57
N ASP A 20 -8.09 -9.33 -3.02
CA ASP A 20 -8.42 -9.42 -1.58
C ASP A 20 -7.14 -9.38 -0.73
N GLU A 21 -6.14 -10.22 -1.05
CA GLU A 21 -4.89 -10.28 -0.27
C GLU A 21 -3.66 -10.36 -1.18
N ALA A 22 -2.70 -9.47 -0.93
CA ALA A 22 -1.55 -9.31 -1.80
C ALA A 22 -0.25 -9.10 -1.00
N ASN A 23 0.75 -9.97 -1.20
CA ASN A 23 2.04 -9.89 -0.52
C ASN A 23 3.22 -9.82 -1.49
N TRP A 24 4.17 -8.92 -1.23
CA TRP A 24 5.41 -8.79 -1.98
C TRP A 24 6.65 -8.80 -1.08
N GLU A 25 7.61 -9.66 -1.39
CA GLU A 25 8.93 -9.61 -0.77
C GLU A 25 9.76 -8.46 -1.37
N GLU A 26 9.91 -8.39 -2.69
CA GLU A 26 10.61 -7.31 -3.38
C GLU A 26 9.88 -6.87 -4.66
N GLY A 27 9.45 -5.60 -4.81
CA GLY A 27 8.80 -5.24 -6.08
C GLY A 27 8.11 -3.90 -6.22
N ARG A 28 7.39 -3.77 -7.35
CA ARG A 28 6.45 -2.68 -7.58
C ARG A 28 5.12 -3.14 -8.15
N SER A 29 4.03 -2.58 -7.66
CA SER A 29 2.68 -2.98 -8.10
C SER A 29 1.79 -1.79 -8.39
N GLU A 30 0.90 -1.97 -9.37
CA GLU A 30 -0.15 -1.02 -9.74
C GLU A 30 -1.50 -1.73 -9.56
N MET A 31 -2.39 -1.22 -8.69
CA MET A 31 -3.70 -1.83 -8.43
C MET A 31 -4.81 -0.78 -8.30
N GLU A 32 -6.05 -1.15 -8.69
CA GLU A 32 -7.22 -0.26 -8.58
C GLU A 32 -7.85 -0.41 -7.18
N GLU A 33 -8.25 -1.63 -6.78
CA GLU A 33 -8.85 -1.90 -5.46
C GLU A 33 -8.13 -3.06 -4.76
N VAL A 34 -7.76 -2.87 -3.47
CA VAL A 34 -7.12 -3.92 -2.64
C VAL A 34 -7.64 -3.91 -1.21
N ASP A 35 -8.09 -5.06 -0.70
CA ASP A 35 -8.52 -5.16 0.71
C ASP A 35 -7.28 -5.16 1.65
N GLU A 36 -6.32 -6.08 1.45
CA GLU A 36 -5.12 -6.16 2.28
C GLU A 36 -3.84 -6.29 1.44
N ALA A 37 -2.87 -5.42 1.71
CA ALA A 37 -1.64 -5.36 0.95
C ALA A 37 -0.39 -5.21 1.84
N ASN A 38 0.58 -6.11 1.66
CA ASN A 38 1.80 -6.17 2.47
C ASN A 38 3.06 -6.16 1.58
N TRP A 39 4.03 -5.31 1.92
CA TRP A 39 5.32 -5.24 1.24
C TRP A 39 6.49 -5.29 2.24
N GLU A 40 7.43 -6.20 2.03
CA GLU A 40 8.70 -6.19 2.77
C GLU A 40 9.65 -5.11 2.20
N GLU A 41 9.93 -5.11 0.90
CA GLU A 41 10.78 -4.10 0.25
C GLU A 41 10.18 -3.67 -1.10
N GLY A 42 9.85 -2.39 -1.30
CA GLY A 42 9.31 -2.00 -2.62
C GLY A 42 8.55 -0.70 -2.70
N GLY A 43 7.64 -0.64 -3.66
CA GLY A 43 6.74 0.49 -3.77
C GLY A 43 5.54 0.26 -4.66
N SER A 44 4.41 0.86 -4.31
CA SER A 44 3.15 0.57 -4.98
C SER A 44 2.41 1.84 -5.36
N GLU A 45 1.64 1.77 -6.43
CA GLU A 45 0.70 2.78 -6.88
C GLU A 45 -0.71 2.18 -6.78
N MET A 46 -1.58 2.72 -5.93
CA MET A 46 -2.94 2.19 -5.72
C MET A 46 -4.01 3.28 -5.66
N GLU A 47 -5.21 2.98 -6.15
CA GLU A 47 -6.35 3.92 -6.10
C GLU A 47 -7.11 3.79 -4.77
N GLU A 48 -7.60 2.60 -4.42
CA GLU A 48 -8.31 2.34 -3.15
C GLU A 48 -7.68 1.17 -2.39
N VAL A 49 -7.37 1.37 -1.10
CA VAL A 49 -6.81 0.33 -0.22
C VAL A 49 -7.44 0.35 1.17
N ASP A 50 -7.98 -0.78 1.63
CA ASP A 50 -8.52 -0.88 2.99
C ASP A 50 -7.37 -0.95 4.03
N GLU A 51 -6.43 -1.89 3.87
CA GLU A 51 -5.30 -2.08 4.78
C GLU A 51 -3.95 -2.20 4.04
N ALA A 52 -3.01 -1.29 4.31
CA ALA A 52 -1.67 -1.31 3.71
C ALA A 52 -0.55 -1.39 4.76
N ASN A 53 0.36 -2.37 4.63
CA ASN A 53 1.57 -2.47 5.44
C ASN A 53 2.83 -2.47 4.56
N LEU A 54 3.80 -1.63 4.89
CA LEU A 54 5.08 -1.54 4.18
C LEU A 54 6.23 -1.48 5.18
N GLU A 55 7.12 -2.48 5.14
CA GLU A 55 8.32 -2.49 5.98
C GLU A 55 9.39 -1.55 5.44
N GLU A 56 9.81 -1.68 4.18
CA GLU A 56 10.82 -0.81 3.56
C GLU A 56 10.39 -0.29 2.16
N GLY A 57 10.42 1.03 1.94
CA GLY A 57 10.33 1.60 0.59
C GLY A 57 9.42 2.82 0.45
N GLY A 58 8.58 2.85 -0.59
CA GLY A 58 7.66 3.98 -0.76
C GLY A 58 6.49 3.73 -1.68
N SER A 59 5.32 4.24 -1.31
CA SER A 59 4.06 4.02 -2.01
C SER A 59 3.34 5.33 -2.34
N GLU A 60 2.59 5.33 -3.44
CA GLU A 60 1.68 6.39 -3.85
C GLU A 60 0.25 5.82 -3.79
N MET A 61 -0.63 6.40 -2.96
CA MET A 61 -2.02 5.90 -2.82
C MET A 61 -3.02 7.05 -2.83
N GLU A 62 -4.16 6.88 -3.50
CA GLU A 62 -5.22 7.92 -3.56
C GLU A 62 -6.10 7.88 -2.30
N GLU A 63 -6.73 6.75 -1.99
CA GLU A 63 -7.56 6.54 -0.80
C GLU A 63 -7.06 5.34 0.02
N VAL A 64 -6.83 5.54 1.33
CA VAL A 64 -6.38 4.49 2.26
C VAL A 64 -7.13 4.55 3.59
N ASP A 65 -7.77 3.45 3.99
CA ASP A 65 -8.48 3.40 5.28
C ASP A 65 -7.50 3.26 6.45
N GLU A 66 -6.64 2.24 6.44
CA GLU A 66 -5.61 2.03 7.47
C GLU A 66 -4.26 1.71 6.84
N ALA A 67 -3.20 2.35 7.35
CA ALA A 67 -1.87 1.98 6.92
C ALA A 67 -0.75 2.15 7.96
N ASN A 68 0.17 1.19 7.89
CA ASN A 68 1.33 1.07 8.76
C ASN A 68 2.62 1.02 7.94
N TRP A 69 3.56 1.89 8.26
CA TRP A 69 4.85 1.94 7.59
C TRP A 69 6.00 1.97 8.59
N GLU A 70 6.95 1.05 8.42
CA GLU A 70 8.13 0.97 9.30
C GLU A 70 9.26 1.88 8.81
N GLU A 71 9.77 1.68 7.58
CA GLU A 71 10.91 2.42 7.02
C GLU A 71 10.63 2.93 5.59
N GLY A 72 10.48 4.24 5.39
CA GLY A 72 10.20 4.71 4.02
C GLY A 72 9.59 6.08 3.84
N GLY A 73 9.00 6.29 2.68
CA GLY A 73 8.18 7.47 2.43
C GLY A 73 7.04 7.18 1.46
N SER A 74 5.85 7.64 1.82
CA SER A 74 4.66 7.48 0.99
C SER A 74 4.03 8.83 0.68
N GLU A 75 3.46 8.95 -0.51
CA GLU A 75 2.63 10.08 -0.92
C GLU A 75 1.17 9.62 -0.94
N MET A 76 0.28 10.31 -0.22
CA MET A 76 -1.13 9.94 -0.20
C MET A 76 -2.07 11.13 -0.27
N GLU A 77 -3.19 10.97 -0.96
CA GLU A 77 -4.20 12.02 -1.09
C GLU A 77 -5.16 12.03 0.11
N GLU A 78 -5.81 10.90 0.41
CA GLU A 78 -6.72 10.74 1.55
C GLU A 78 -6.34 9.51 2.40
N VAL A 79 -6.19 9.70 3.72
CA VAL A 79 -5.92 8.61 4.66
C VAL A 79 -6.76 8.74 5.93
N ASP A 80 -7.47 7.68 6.31
CA ASP A 80 -8.27 7.68 7.54
C ASP A 80 -7.40 7.44 8.79
N GLU A 81 -6.64 6.34 8.84
CA GLU A 81 -5.72 6.01 9.94
C GLU A 81 -4.29 5.69 9.46
N ALA A 82 -3.29 6.37 10.03
CA ALA A 82 -1.89 6.19 9.65
C ALA A 82 -0.94 6.07 10.85
N ASN A 83 0.00 5.12 10.78
CA ASN A 83 1.06 4.90 11.77
C ASN A 83 2.44 4.74 11.12
N TRP A 84 3.45 5.43 11.68
CA TRP A 84 4.79 5.51 11.10
C TRP A 84 5.87 5.33 12.17
N GLU A 85 6.80 4.40 11.96
CA GLU A 85 7.95 4.23 12.87
C GLU A 85 9.16 5.10 12.48
N GLU A 86 9.71 4.93 11.26
CA GLU A 86 10.88 5.65 10.75
C GLU A 86 10.70 6.06 9.28
N GLY A 87 10.34 7.31 8.99
CA GLY A 87 10.13 7.71 7.60
C GLY A 87 9.67 9.14 7.43
N GLY A 88 9.33 9.50 6.19
CA GLY A 88 8.72 10.77 5.87
C GLY A 88 7.64 10.59 4.82
N SER A 89 6.42 10.95 5.17
CA SER A 89 5.25 10.84 4.29
C SER A 89 4.73 12.23 3.96
N GLU A 90 4.30 12.40 2.71
CA GLU A 90 3.61 13.60 2.26
C GLU A 90 2.13 13.24 2.09
N MET A 91 1.27 13.78 2.95
CA MET A 91 -0.18 13.53 2.91
C MET A 91 -0.93 14.82 2.65
N GLU A 92 -1.90 14.80 1.73
CA GLU A 92 -2.76 15.96 1.44
C GLU A 92 -3.87 16.10 2.50
N GLU A 93 -4.60 15.03 2.79
CA GLU A 93 -5.65 14.96 3.80
C GLU A 93 -5.51 13.72 4.71
N VAL A 94 -5.61 13.90 6.04
CA VAL A 94 -5.57 12.80 7.02
C VAL A 94 -6.59 13.04 8.12
N ASP A 95 -7.46 12.05 8.37
CA ASP A 95 -8.51 12.16 9.37
C ASP A 95 -8.01 11.82 10.79
N GLU A 96 -7.17 10.77 10.97
CA GLU A 96 -6.54 10.38 12.24
C GLU A 96 -5.11 9.84 12.06
N ALA A 97 -4.09 10.59 12.50
CA ALA A 97 -2.69 10.14 12.50
C ALA A 97 -2.19 9.89 13.93
N ASN A 98 -1.56 8.74 14.19
CA ASN A 98 -0.98 8.38 15.49
C ASN A 98 0.55 8.27 15.49
#